data_AF-A0A835YHV5-F1
#
_entry.id   AF-A0A835YHV5-F1
#
_cell.length_a   1.000
_cell.length_b   1.000
_cell.length_c   1.000
_cell.angle_alpha   90.00
_cell.angle_beta   90.00
_cell.angle_gamma   90.00
#
_symmetry.space_group_name_H-M   'P 1'
#
loop_
_entity.id
_entity.type
_entity.pdbx_description
1 polymer ?
#
loop_
_entity_poly.entity_id
_entity_poly.type
_entity_poly.pdbx_seq_one_letter_code
_entity_poly.pdbx_strand_id
1 'polypeptide(L)'
;MNSTTAFQTWRGDHEDVLEQPQHYHAAGAAQPPPQQQQQPQQQQRQQQRRRSTASAEPSIASPLTCIAVGDSLLFDISAGCYPVYQKDSLLNTDADFDYGAFRDVAARAAALSPDGSAQYTAFAFTFTTTGVHAFASSCGDGAVTVVTVMPADMACTTAAAFVPLTTAALVGLGVAKQDGGLTLTPDWPLIGGLLGGLAAAALAVVAALYYFRSRAWTTGIEAF
;
A
#
# COMPACT_ATOMS: atom_id res chain seq x y z
N MET A 1 -16.63 13.65 -78.01
CA MET A 1 -15.39 14.28 -77.50
C MET A 1 -14.55 13.17 -76.89
N ASN A 2 -13.88 12.35 -77.71
CA ASN A 2 -12.47 12.49 -78.13
C ASN A 2 -11.50 12.72 -76.95
N SER A 3 -10.77 11.69 -76.52
CA SER A 3 -9.38 11.43 -76.97
C SER A 3 -8.87 10.10 -76.36
N THR A 4 -8.46 9.07 -77.13
CA THR A 4 -7.09 8.75 -77.64
C THR A 4 -6.08 8.47 -76.50
N THR A 5 -5.24 7.42 -76.43
CA THR A 5 -4.52 6.63 -77.45
C THR A 5 -3.80 5.43 -76.78
N ALA A 6 -3.86 4.25 -77.43
CA ALA A 6 -2.87 3.18 -77.72
C ALA A 6 -1.67 2.86 -76.77
N PHE A 7 -1.06 1.66 -76.71
CA PHE A 7 -0.48 0.77 -77.75
C PHE A 7 -0.30 -0.65 -77.10
N GLN A 8 -0.58 -1.79 -77.77
CA GLN A 8 0.32 -2.61 -78.65
C GLN A 8 1.59 -3.14 -77.89
N THR A 9 2.06 -4.41 -77.88
CA THR A 9 1.97 -5.60 -78.77
C THR A 9 2.59 -6.89 -78.13
N TRP A 10 2.25 -8.09 -78.66
CA TRP A 10 3.08 -9.32 -78.93
C TRP A 10 3.82 -10.03 -77.74
N ARG A 11 4.10 -11.36 -77.66
CA ARG A 11 4.10 -12.56 -78.53
C ARG A 11 4.31 -13.83 -77.66
N GLY A 12 3.82 -14.99 -78.11
CA GLY A 12 4.25 -16.34 -77.68
C GLY A 12 3.05 -17.24 -77.38
N ASP A 13 2.41 -17.87 -78.37
CA ASP A 13 2.77 -19.13 -79.05
C ASP A 13 2.53 -20.39 -78.20
N HIS A 14 1.60 -21.23 -78.71
CA HIS A 14 1.62 -22.70 -78.77
C HIS A 14 1.75 -23.53 -77.48
N GLU A 15 1.09 -24.66 -77.26
CA GLU A 15 -0.04 -25.41 -77.84
C GLU A 15 -0.27 -26.60 -76.86
N ASP A 16 -1.15 -27.53 -77.21
CA ASP A 16 -1.42 -28.84 -76.59
C ASP A 16 -2.52 -28.89 -75.50
N VAL A 17 -3.81 -29.15 -75.82
CA VAL A 17 -4.47 -30.29 -76.50
C VAL A 17 -4.48 -31.56 -75.64
N LEU A 18 -5.66 -31.96 -75.13
CA LEU A 18 -6.34 -33.19 -75.56
C LEU A 18 -7.64 -33.52 -74.80
N GLU A 19 -8.52 -34.11 -75.60
CA GLU A 19 -9.90 -34.54 -75.42
C GLU A 19 -10.19 -35.64 -74.39
N GLN A 20 -11.47 -35.65 -73.99
CA GLN A 20 -12.34 -36.74 -73.49
C GLN A 20 -12.16 -38.11 -74.20
N PRO A 21 -12.51 -39.27 -73.59
CA PRO A 21 -13.93 -39.71 -73.55
C PRO A 21 -14.38 -40.64 -72.39
N GLN A 22 -15.69 -40.90 -72.39
CA GLN A 22 -16.54 -41.63 -71.42
C GLN A 22 -16.21 -43.11 -71.22
N HIS A 23 -16.57 -43.71 -70.07
CA HIS A 23 -17.14 -45.08 -69.98
C HIS A 23 -17.83 -45.38 -68.62
N TYR A 24 -19.14 -45.68 -68.71
CA TYR A 24 -20.02 -46.65 -68.00
C TYR A 24 -19.87 -47.16 -66.53
N HIS A 25 -21.06 -47.21 -65.89
CA HIS A 25 -21.67 -48.22 -64.98
C HIS A 25 -21.17 -48.53 -63.55
N ALA A 26 -22.04 -48.13 -62.59
CA ALA A 26 -22.78 -48.93 -61.60
C ALA A 26 -22.13 -49.59 -60.36
N ALA A 27 -22.89 -49.44 -59.25
CA ALA A 27 -23.01 -50.27 -58.05
C ALA A 27 -22.13 -49.94 -56.81
N GLY A 28 -22.79 -49.83 -55.65
CA GLY A 28 -22.19 -50.18 -54.36
C GLY A 28 -22.26 -49.13 -53.26
N ALA A 29 -23.22 -49.33 -52.35
CA ALA A 29 -23.42 -48.76 -51.02
C ALA A 29 -22.20 -48.21 -50.24
N ALA A 30 -22.40 -47.05 -49.58
CA ALA A 30 -21.97 -46.80 -48.20
C ALA A 30 -22.76 -45.64 -47.59
N GLN A 31 -23.45 -45.88 -46.47
CA GLN A 31 -24.09 -44.86 -45.63
C GLN A 31 -23.03 -43.98 -44.94
N PRO A 32 -23.25 -42.66 -44.77
CA PRO A 32 -22.41 -41.84 -43.89
C PRO A 32 -22.73 -42.14 -42.40
N PRO A 33 -21.72 -42.14 -41.51
CA PRO A 33 -21.92 -42.38 -40.08
C PRO A 33 -22.60 -41.19 -39.37
N PRO A 34 -23.29 -41.44 -38.23
CA PRO A 34 -24.06 -40.42 -37.52
C PRO A 34 -23.17 -39.44 -36.74
N GLN A 35 -23.43 -38.14 -36.87
CA GLN A 35 -22.80 -37.10 -36.05
C GLN A 35 -23.45 -37.07 -34.65
N GLN A 36 -22.81 -37.72 -33.67
CA GLN A 36 -23.14 -37.58 -32.25
C GLN A 36 -22.36 -36.42 -31.61
N GLN A 37 -23.01 -35.26 -31.55
CA GLN A 37 -23.28 -34.51 -30.31
C GLN A 37 -22.16 -34.44 -29.25
N GLN A 38 -21.18 -33.54 -29.42
CA GLN A 38 -20.27 -33.11 -28.35
C GLN A 38 -20.05 -31.59 -28.40
N GLN A 39 -20.96 -30.82 -27.81
CA GLN A 39 -20.71 -29.41 -27.44
C GLN A 39 -21.54 -29.04 -26.21
N PRO A 40 -20.95 -29.15 -25.00
CA PRO A 40 -21.14 -28.06 -24.04
C PRO A 40 -19.83 -27.60 -23.34
N GLN A 41 -18.69 -28.28 -23.51
CA GLN A 41 -17.50 -28.00 -22.69
C GLN A 41 -16.60 -26.85 -23.19
N GLN A 42 -16.63 -26.49 -24.48
CA GLN A 42 -15.75 -25.45 -25.00
C GLN A 42 -16.21 -24.02 -24.67
N GLN A 43 -17.52 -23.78 -24.51
CA GLN A 43 -18.04 -22.45 -24.17
C GLN A 43 -17.71 -22.05 -22.72
N GLN A 44 -17.66 -23.00 -21.79
CA GLN A 44 -17.35 -22.70 -20.39
C GLN A 44 -15.90 -22.21 -20.19
N ARG A 45 -14.95 -22.73 -20.98
CA ARG A 45 -13.54 -22.32 -20.93
C ARG A 45 -13.30 -20.88 -21.39
N GLN A 46 -14.14 -20.35 -22.29
CA GLN A 46 -14.04 -18.96 -22.74
C GLN A 46 -14.62 -17.97 -21.71
N GLN A 47 -15.67 -18.36 -20.98
CA GLN A 47 -16.20 -17.53 -19.88
C GLN A 47 -15.22 -17.42 -18.71
N GLN A 48 -14.41 -18.46 -18.47
CA GLN A 48 -13.47 -18.48 -17.35
C GLN A 48 -12.17 -17.68 -17.60
N ARG A 49 -11.86 -17.36 -18.86
CA ARG A 49 -10.75 -16.47 -19.24
C ARG A 49 -11.10 -14.99 -19.21
N ARG A 50 -12.38 -14.63 -19.06
CA ARG A 50 -12.81 -13.27 -18.69
C ARG A 50 -12.74 -13.04 -17.18
N ARG A 51 -11.70 -13.56 -16.52
CA ARG A 51 -11.32 -13.03 -15.20
C ARG A 51 -10.71 -11.66 -15.44
N SER A 52 -11.58 -10.66 -15.38
CA SER A 52 -11.34 -9.32 -14.88
C SER A 52 -9.86 -8.91 -14.86
N THR A 53 -9.35 -8.44 -16.00
CA THR A 53 -8.47 -7.26 -15.95
C THR A 53 -9.35 -6.09 -15.50
N ALA A 54 -9.68 -6.06 -14.21
CA ALA A 54 -10.04 -4.80 -13.59
C ALA A 54 -8.79 -3.94 -13.77
N SER A 55 -8.87 -2.94 -14.66
CA SER A 55 -7.82 -1.95 -14.78
C SER A 55 -7.63 -1.37 -13.38
N ALA A 56 -6.55 -1.76 -12.71
CA ALA A 56 -6.14 -1.08 -11.50
C ALA A 56 -5.90 0.36 -11.92
N GLU A 57 -6.70 1.29 -11.38
CA GLU A 57 -6.40 2.70 -11.56
C GLU A 57 -4.97 2.95 -11.08
N PRO A 58 -4.20 3.83 -11.76
CA PRO A 58 -2.87 4.18 -11.31
C PRO A 58 -2.96 4.71 -9.88
N SER A 59 -2.38 3.97 -8.94
CA SER A 59 -2.42 4.27 -7.51
C SER A 59 -1.01 4.51 -6.98
N ILE A 60 -0.88 5.48 -6.07
CA ILE A 60 0.37 5.77 -5.37
C ILE A 60 0.25 5.14 -3.98
N ALA A 61 1.08 4.13 -3.69
CA ALA A 61 1.00 3.39 -2.44
C ALA A 61 1.26 4.25 -1.19
N SER A 62 2.12 5.27 -1.27
CA SER A 62 2.37 6.20 -0.16
C SER A 62 2.48 7.59 -0.74
N PRO A 63 1.39 8.35 -0.83
CA PRO A 63 1.41 9.66 -1.46
C PRO A 63 1.97 10.70 -0.49
N LEU A 64 2.76 11.61 -1.04
CA LEU A 64 3.18 12.85 -0.40
C LEU A 64 2.53 13.99 -1.17
N THR A 65 1.85 14.88 -0.44
CA THR A 65 1.19 16.05 -0.99
C THR A 65 1.65 17.30 -0.28
N CYS A 66 1.72 18.39 -1.03
CA CYS A 66 2.05 19.70 -0.51
C CYS A 66 0.87 20.64 -0.82
N ILE A 67 0.37 21.30 0.21
CA ILE A 67 -0.80 22.19 0.16
C ILE A 67 -0.50 23.49 0.91
N ALA A 68 -1.28 24.55 0.64
CA ALA A 68 -1.20 25.78 1.40
C ALA A 68 -2.02 25.69 2.69
N VAL A 69 -1.66 26.51 3.69
CA VAL A 69 -2.51 26.71 4.85
C VAL A 69 -3.90 27.19 4.44
N GLY A 70 -4.94 26.55 4.98
CA GLY A 70 -6.34 26.76 4.62
C GLY A 70 -6.87 25.82 3.53
N ASP A 71 -6.01 25.04 2.87
CA ASP A 71 -6.45 24.04 1.89
C ASP A 71 -7.08 22.83 2.58
N SER A 72 -7.93 22.12 1.82
CA SER A 72 -8.61 20.93 2.30
C SER A 72 -8.25 19.70 1.47
N LEU A 73 -8.08 18.56 2.13
CA LEU A 73 -7.96 17.27 1.48
C LEU A 73 -9.26 16.48 1.65
N LEU A 74 -9.62 15.76 0.58
CA LEU A 74 -10.74 14.82 0.56
C LEU A 74 -10.18 13.40 0.54
N PHE A 75 -10.57 12.61 1.52
CA PHE A 75 -10.25 11.20 1.65
C PHE A 75 -11.45 10.37 1.21
N ASP A 76 -11.26 9.49 0.23
CA ASP A 76 -12.23 8.46 -0.11
C ASP A 76 -12.22 7.38 0.99
N ILE A 77 -13.37 7.18 1.62
CA ILE A 77 -13.58 6.19 2.68
C ILE A 77 -14.69 5.20 2.30
N SER A 78 -15.10 5.17 1.03
CA SER A 78 -16.13 4.26 0.51
C SER A 78 -15.78 2.78 0.69
N ALA A 79 -14.48 2.46 0.72
CA ALA A 79 -13.97 1.12 0.98
C ALA A 79 -14.01 0.71 2.47
N GLY A 80 -14.48 1.58 3.37
CA GLY A 80 -14.44 1.36 4.83
C GLY A 80 -13.07 1.60 5.47
N CYS A 81 -12.04 1.86 4.66
CA CYS A 81 -10.73 2.33 5.12
C CYS A 81 -10.78 3.84 5.34
N TYR A 82 -10.12 4.34 6.38
CA TYR A 82 -10.11 5.76 6.72
C TYR A 82 -8.72 6.21 7.18
N PRO A 83 -8.40 7.51 7.02
CA PRO A 83 -7.11 8.04 7.45
C PRO A 83 -6.99 8.07 8.98
N VAL A 84 -5.87 7.58 9.50
CA VAL A 84 -5.52 7.57 10.92
C VAL A 84 -4.27 8.42 11.10
N TYR A 85 -4.36 9.49 11.91
CA TYR A 85 -3.20 10.32 12.23
C TYR A 85 -2.16 9.56 13.05
N GLN A 86 -0.94 9.50 12.55
CA GLN A 86 0.17 8.78 13.18
C GLN A 86 0.90 9.70 14.15
N LYS A 87 0.34 9.94 15.34
CA LYS A 87 0.88 10.92 16.31
C LYS A 87 2.36 10.71 16.66
N ASP A 88 2.80 9.46 16.71
CA ASP A 88 4.17 9.07 17.07
C ASP A 88 5.13 9.04 15.86
N SER A 89 4.69 9.54 14.69
CA SER A 89 5.52 9.63 13.49
C SER A 89 6.59 10.70 13.64
N LEU A 90 7.84 10.32 13.39
CA LEU A 90 8.98 11.25 13.36
C LEU A 90 8.93 12.26 12.22
N LEU A 91 8.00 12.07 11.26
CA LEU A 91 7.78 13.03 10.20
C LEU A 91 6.89 14.19 10.66
N ASN A 92 6.13 14.03 11.76
CA ASN A 92 5.25 15.10 12.20
C ASN A 92 6.06 16.27 12.75
N THR A 93 5.65 17.49 12.42
CA THR A 93 6.30 18.70 12.94
C THR A 93 5.39 19.57 13.81
N ASP A 94 4.09 19.29 13.81
CA ASP A 94 3.09 19.99 14.62
C ASP A 94 2.67 19.10 15.80
N ALA A 95 3.12 19.47 17.00
CA ALA A 95 2.84 18.74 18.23
C ALA A 95 1.41 19.00 18.75
N ASP A 96 0.82 20.14 18.38
CA ASP A 96 -0.50 20.60 18.86
C ASP A 96 -1.61 20.31 17.83
N PHE A 97 -1.31 19.51 16.79
CA PHE A 97 -2.25 19.17 15.75
C PHE A 97 -3.52 18.50 16.32
N ASP A 98 -4.69 19.12 16.09
CA ASP A 98 -5.97 18.54 16.49
C ASP A 98 -6.43 17.48 15.49
N TYR A 99 -6.14 16.22 15.82
CA TYR A 99 -6.59 15.05 15.06
C TYR A 99 -7.95 14.51 15.54
N GLY A 100 -8.72 15.29 16.31
CA GLY A 100 -10.05 14.91 16.81
C GLY A 100 -11.02 14.53 15.69
N ALA A 101 -11.04 15.29 14.58
CA ALA A 101 -11.90 14.98 13.43
C ALA A 101 -11.58 13.60 12.82
N PHE A 102 -10.31 13.20 12.77
CA PHE A 102 -9.90 11.88 12.29
C PHE A 102 -10.33 10.76 13.25
N ARG A 103 -10.34 11.03 14.56
CA ARG A 103 -10.88 10.09 15.57
C ARG A 103 -12.39 9.93 15.46
N ASP A 104 -13.11 11.01 15.17
CA ASP A 104 -14.55 10.97 14.96
C ASP A 104 -14.91 10.15 13.72
N VAL A 105 -14.12 10.25 12.65
CA VAL A 105 -14.26 9.38 11.48
C VAL A 105 -14.03 7.93 11.86
N ALA A 106 -13.05 7.61 12.69
CA ALA A 106 -12.86 6.22 13.14
C ALA A 106 -14.09 5.67 13.86
N ALA A 107 -14.72 6.47 14.73
CA ALA A 107 -15.94 6.08 15.44
C ALA A 107 -17.15 5.92 14.48
N ARG A 108 -17.28 6.80 13.48
CA ARG A 108 -18.37 6.76 12.49
C ARG A 108 -18.17 5.68 11.44
N ALA A 109 -16.93 5.43 11.03
CA ALA A 109 -16.56 4.38 10.10
C ALA A 109 -16.75 2.99 10.72
N ALA A 110 -16.49 2.84 12.03
CA ALA A 110 -16.87 1.63 12.76
C ALA A 110 -18.39 1.42 12.85
N ALA A 111 -19.17 2.49 12.71
CA ALA A 111 -20.63 2.45 12.65
C ALA A 111 -21.19 2.32 11.22
N LEU A 112 -20.33 2.30 10.19
CA LEU A 112 -20.74 1.97 8.82
C LEU A 112 -21.30 0.55 8.82
N SER A 113 -22.62 0.46 8.71
CA SER A 113 -23.33 -0.80 8.83
C SER A 113 -23.02 -1.70 7.63
N PRO A 114 -22.84 -3.02 7.81
CA PRO A 114 -22.68 -3.99 6.72
C PRO A 114 -23.89 -4.05 5.76
N ASP A 115 -25.00 -3.46 6.17
CA ASP A 115 -26.33 -3.45 5.57
C ASP A 115 -26.68 -2.15 4.80
N GLY A 116 -25.72 -1.23 4.64
CA GLY A 116 -25.74 -0.29 3.51
C GLY A 116 -26.52 1.02 3.67
N SER A 117 -27.19 1.27 4.79
CA SER A 117 -28.20 2.35 4.91
C SER A 117 -27.66 3.76 5.19
N ALA A 118 -26.39 3.90 5.61
CA ALA A 118 -25.68 5.17 5.66
C ALA A 118 -24.25 4.97 5.10
N GLN A 119 -24.00 5.44 3.88
CA GLN A 119 -22.70 5.33 3.22
C GLN A 119 -21.96 6.66 3.39
N TYR A 120 -21.13 6.79 4.43
CA TYR A 120 -20.10 7.82 4.44
C TYR A 120 -19.01 7.38 3.47
N THR A 121 -18.94 8.02 2.30
CA THR A 121 -17.99 7.66 1.24
C THR A 121 -16.80 8.61 1.17
N ALA A 122 -16.87 9.76 1.83
CA ALA A 122 -15.77 10.71 1.84
C ALA A 122 -15.64 11.44 3.18
N PHE A 123 -14.41 11.81 3.50
CA PHE A 123 -14.06 12.64 4.64
C PHE A 123 -13.20 13.81 4.17
N ALA A 124 -13.62 15.04 4.47
CA ALA A 124 -12.86 16.24 4.14
C ALA A 124 -12.25 16.83 5.41
N PHE A 125 -11.00 17.29 5.33
CA PHE A 125 -10.33 17.98 6.42
C PHE A 125 -9.56 19.19 5.90
N THR A 126 -9.73 20.33 6.58
CA THR A 126 -9.04 21.59 6.26
C THR A 126 -7.83 21.77 7.18
N PHE A 127 -6.66 21.96 6.59
CA PHE A 127 -5.42 22.13 7.33
C PHE A 127 -5.19 23.61 7.62
N THR A 128 -5.22 23.99 8.89
CA THR A 128 -5.10 25.40 9.32
C THR A 128 -3.78 25.71 10.02
N THR A 129 -3.02 24.68 10.38
CA THR A 129 -1.68 24.79 10.95
C THR A 129 -0.64 24.34 9.93
N THR A 130 0.48 25.05 9.88
CA THR A 130 1.60 24.73 9.01
C THR A 130 2.43 23.60 9.61
N GLY A 131 2.91 22.69 8.78
CA GLY A 131 3.72 21.57 9.25
C GLY A 131 3.59 20.34 8.38
N VAL A 132 4.16 19.25 8.85
CA VAL A 132 4.08 17.94 8.23
C VAL A 132 3.21 17.05 9.10
N HIS A 133 2.29 16.32 8.46
CA HIS A 133 1.34 15.43 9.12
C HIS A 133 1.33 14.08 8.39
N ALA A 134 1.58 13.00 9.14
CA ALA A 134 1.58 11.63 8.61
C ALA A 134 0.30 10.89 8.97
N PHE A 135 -0.29 10.22 7.98
CA PHE A 135 -1.51 9.44 8.11
C PHE A 135 -1.31 8.02 7.59
N ALA A 136 -1.84 7.02 8.30
CA ALA A 136 -1.91 5.64 7.85
C ALA A 136 -3.35 5.27 7.45
N SER A 137 -3.51 4.21 6.67
CA SER A 137 -4.83 3.62 6.41
C SER A 137 -5.25 2.71 7.57
N SER A 138 -6.53 2.78 7.98
CA SER A 138 -7.09 1.85 8.98
C SER A 138 -7.12 0.39 8.54
N CYS A 139 -7.00 0.12 7.23
CA CYS A 139 -7.02 -1.23 6.66
C CYS A 139 -5.67 -1.96 6.68
N GLY A 140 -4.58 -1.32 7.14
CA GLY A 140 -3.38 -2.03 7.56
C GLY A 140 -2.42 -2.51 6.46
N ASP A 141 -2.23 -1.73 5.40
CA ASP A 141 -1.29 -2.00 4.29
C ASP A 141 0.13 -1.44 4.52
N GLY A 142 0.37 -0.72 5.62
CA GLY A 142 1.65 -0.05 5.90
C GLY A 142 1.91 1.17 5.02
N ALA A 143 0.96 1.54 4.16
CA ALA A 143 0.99 2.76 3.38
C ALA A 143 0.86 3.99 4.29
N VAL A 144 1.69 5.01 4.03
CA VAL A 144 1.62 6.29 4.73
C VAL A 144 1.38 7.41 3.73
N THR A 145 0.37 8.22 4.02
CA THR A 145 0.12 9.50 3.34
C THR A 145 0.77 10.61 4.13
N VAL A 146 1.61 11.42 3.50
CA VAL A 146 2.28 12.56 4.13
C VAL A 146 1.73 13.85 3.54
N VAL A 147 1.22 14.72 4.40
CA VAL A 147 0.69 16.03 4.04
C VAL A 147 1.64 17.10 4.56
N THR A 148 2.19 17.90 3.67
CA THR A 148 3.01 19.07 4.02
C THR A 148 2.19 20.33 3.79
N VAL A 149 1.98 21.11 4.84
CA VAL A 149 1.19 22.34 4.83
C VAL A 149 2.15 23.52 4.87
N MET A 150 2.23 24.26 3.77
CA MET A 150 3.10 25.42 3.62
C MET A 150 2.44 26.67 4.22
N PRO A 151 3.22 27.56 4.85
CA PRO A 151 2.74 28.90 5.21
C PRO A 151 2.38 29.70 3.95
N ALA A 152 1.60 30.77 4.13
CA ALA A 152 1.06 31.59 3.04
C ALA A 152 2.13 32.14 2.07
N ASP A 153 3.36 32.34 2.54
CA ASP A 153 4.46 32.92 1.75
C ASP A 153 5.41 31.86 1.13
N MET A 154 5.11 30.57 1.29
CA MET A 154 5.91 29.48 0.70
C MET A 154 5.10 28.67 -0.30
N ALA A 155 5.74 28.32 -1.42
CA ALA A 155 5.14 27.52 -2.48
C ALA A 155 5.67 26.08 -2.46
N CYS A 156 4.80 25.16 -2.88
CA CYS A 156 5.18 23.77 -3.09
C CYS A 156 6.16 23.62 -4.26
N THR A 157 7.23 22.87 -4.03
CA THR A 157 8.26 22.58 -5.05
C THR A 157 8.07 21.21 -5.72
N THR A 158 7.02 20.48 -5.36
CA THR A 158 6.71 19.16 -5.94
C THR A 158 6.27 19.28 -7.39
N ALA A 159 6.64 18.29 -8.21
CA ALA A 159 6.28 18.26 -9.64
C ALA A 159 4.77 18.03 -9.90
N ALA A 160 4.03 17.54 -8.90
CA ALA A 160 2.59 17.30 -8.96
C ALA A 160 1.95 17.50 -7.56
N ALA A 161 0.62 17.56 -7.52
CA ALA A 161 -0.15 17.69 -6.27
C ALA A 161 0.00 16.46 -5.36
N PHE A 162 0.08 15.26 -5.94
CA PHE A 162 0.41 14.03 -5.25
C PHE A 162 1.61 13.39 -5.93
N VAL A 163 2.66 13.12 -5.16
CA VAL A 163 3.86 12.43 -5.63
C VAL A 163 4.14 11.21 -4.75
N PRO A 164 4.86 10.20 -5.25
CA PRO A 164 5.29 9.09 -4.39
C PRO A 164 6.19 9.58 -3.25
N LEU A 165 5.98 9.03 -2.05
CA LEU A 165 6.81 9.25 -0.89
C LEU A 165 8.20 8.65 -1.16
N THR A 166 9.15 9.52 -1.48
CA THR A 166 10.54 9.19 -1.74
C THR A 166 11.45 10.11 -0.93
N THR A 167 12.67 9.68 -0.64
CA THR A 167 13.66 10.53 0.03
C THR A 167 13.89 11.84 -0.74
N ALA A 168 13.89 11.80 -2.07
CA ALA A 168 14.04 12.99 -2.90
C ALA A 168 12.88 13.97 -2.74
N ALA A 169 11.63 13.47 -2.68
CA ALA A 169 10.46 14.31 -2.45
C ALA A 169 10.43 14.91 -1.04
N LEU A 170 10.82 14.13 -0.01
CA LEU A 170 10.95 14.59 1.37
C LEU A 170 12.02 15.69 1.49
N VAL A 171 13.21 15.47 0.94
CA VAL A 171 14.31 16.45 0.94
C VAL A 171 13.92 17.70 0.15
N GLY A 172 13.26 17.54 -1.01
CA GLY A 172 12.80 18.66 -1.83
C GLY A 172 11.78 19.57 -1.14
N LEU A 173 11.01 19.03 -0.20
CA LEU A 173 10.08 19.78 0.65
C LEU A 173 10.67 20.18 2.02
N GLY A 174 11.94 19.89 2.29
CA GLY A 174 12.57 20.16 3.58
C GLY A 174 12.01 19.34 4.73
N VAL A 175 11.31 18.24 4.44
CA VAL A 175 10.78 17.32 5.45
C VAL A 175 11.93 16.48 6.00
N ALA A 176 12.45 16.91 7.14
CA ALA A 176 13.42 16.15 7.94
C ALA A 176 12.69 15.34 9.02
N LYS A 177 13.31 14.24 9.44
CA LYS A 177 12.87 13.54 10.66
C LYS A 177 13.12 14.47 11.85
N GLN A 178 12.16 14.59 12.75
CA GLN A 178 12.39 15.28 14.01
C GLN A 178 13.33 14.45 14.89
N ASP A 179 14.59 14.87 14.95
CA ASP A 179 15.63 14.26 15.78
C ASP A 179 15.65 14.81 17.24
N GLY A 180 14.83 15.83 17.51
CA GLY A 180 14.90 16.70 18.72
C GLY A 180 14.59 16.05 20.07
N GLY A 181 14.25 14.77 20.11
CA GLY A 181 14.04 14.01 21.36
C GLY A 181 14.27 12.51 21.22
N LEU A 182 14.68 12.05 20.04
CA LEU A 182 14.87 10.63 19.73
C LEU A 182 16.35 10.26 19.53
N THR A 183 17.27 11.15 19.91
CA THR A 183 18.47 10.64 20.58
C THR A 183 17.94 10.01 21.86
N LEU A 184 17.86 8.68 21.92
CA LEU A 184 17.59 7.91 23.13
C LEU A 184 18.31 8.59 24.29
N THR A 185 17.65 9.48 25.02
CA THR A 185 18.25 10.09 26.19
C THR A 185 18.12 8.97 27.20
N PRO A 186 19.19 8.23 27.50
CA PRO A 186 19.07 7.11 28.42
C PRO A 186 18.45 7.64 29.70
N ASP A 187 17.41 6.96 30.19
CA ASP A 187 16.78 7.28 31.47
C ASP A 187 17.79 6.94 32.58
N TRP A 188 18.72 7.86 32.80
CA TRP A 188 19.82 7.74 33.76
C TRP A 188 19.30 7.46 35.18
N PRO A 189 18.19 8.08 35.64
CA PRO A 189 17.57 7.69 36.91
C PRO A 189 17.13 6.23 36.95
N LEU A 190 16.42 5.73 35.94
CA LEU A 190 15.96 4.35 35.89
C LEU A 190 17.14 3.36 35.82
N ILE A 191 18.10 3.63 34.95
CA ILE A 191 19.30 2.80 34.77
C ILE A 191 20.14 2.81 36.05
N GLY A 192 20.37 3.99 36.63
CA GLY A 192 21.11 4.17 37.88
C GLY A 192 20.42 3.49 39.07
N GLY A 193 19.10 3.59 39.15
CA GLY A 193 18.28 2.93 40.17
C GLY A 193 18.33 1.41 40.06
N LEU A 194 18.22 0.87 38.85
CA LEU A 194 18.27 -0.57 38.61
C LEU A 194 19.65 -1.15 38.96
N LEU A 195 20.73 -0.50 38.49
CA LEU A 195 22.11 -0.90 38.78
C LEU A 195 22.45 -0.75 40.26
N GLY A 196 22.06 0.37 40.87
CA GLY A 196 22.27 0.65 42.28
C GLY A 196 21.51 -0.33 43.18
N GLY A 197 20.25 -0.62 42.83
CA GLY A 197 19.42 -1.60 43.55
C GLY A 197 19.98 -3.01 43.49
N LEU A 198 20.44 -3.45 42.31
CA LEU A 198 21.10 -4.75 42.15
C LEU A 198 22.38 -4.85 42.98
N ALA A 199 23.22 -3.82 42.95
CA ALA A 199 24.45 -3.77 43.72
C ALA A 199 24.19 -3.77 45.23
N ALA A 200 23.20 -2.99 45.70
CA ALA A 200 22.80 -2.96 47.10
C ALA A 200 22.26 -4.31 47.58
N ALA A 201 21.44 -4.99 46.76
CA ALA A 201 20.94 -6.32 47.08
C ALA A 201 22.09 -7.35 47.19
N ALA A 202 23.05 -7.34 46.26
CA ALA A 202 24.22 -8.20 46.31
C ALA A 202 25.07 -7.95 47.56
N LEU A 203 25.33 -6.68 47.90
CA LEU A 203 26.06 -6.29 49.11
C LEU A 203 25.33 -6.69 50.39
N ALA A 204 24.00 -6.54 50.44
CA ALA A 204 23.20 -6.96 51.58
C ALA A 204 23.28 -8.47 51.81
N VAL A 205 23.23 -9.27 50.75
CA VAL A 205 23.42 -10.73 50.84
C VAL A 205 24.82 -11.07 51.35
N VAL A 206 25.87 -10.45 50.83
CA VAL A 206 27.25 -10.66 51.29
C VAL A 206 27.42 -10.26 52.76
N ALA A 207 26.88 -9.11 53.16
CA ALA A 207 26.94 -8.64 54.55
C ALA A 207 26.18 -9.56 55.50
N ALA A 208 25.00 -10.05 55.11
CA ALA A 208 24.23 -11.02 55.88
C ALA A 208 25.03 -12.32 56.06
N LEU A 209 25.61 -12.87 54.97
CA LEU A 209 26.45 -14.06 55.03
C LEU A 209 27.67 -13.87 55.94
N TYR A 210 28.34 -12.71 55.86
CA TYR A 210 29.46 -12.36 56.72
C TYR A 210 29.06 -12.25 58.19
N TYR A 211 27.92 -11.62 58.47
CA TYR A 211 27.38 -11.49 59.82
C TYR A 211 27.02 -12.85 60.43
N PHE A 212 26.33 -13.71 59.67
CA PHE A 212 26.00 -15.05 60.14
C PHE A 212 27.25 -15.90 60.38
N ARG A 213 28.24 -15.82 59.48
CA ARG A 213 29.51 -16.55 59.64
C ARG A 213 30.27 -16.11 60.90
N SER A 214 30.35 -14.81 61.17
CA SER A 214 31.07 -14.29 62.34
C SER A 214 30.35 -14.60 63.66
N ARG A 215 29.01 -14.54 63.69
CA ARG A 215 28.21 -14.87 64.89
C ARG A 215 28.15 -16.38 65.18
N ALA A 216 28.13 -17.23 64.16
CA ALA A 216 28.09 -18.68 64.34
C ALA A 216 29.36 -19.24 65.01
N TRP A 217 30.48 -18.51 64.97
CA TRP A 217 31.74 -18.94 65.57
C TRP A 217 31.90 -18.45 67.02
N THR A 218 31.08 -17.50 67.47
CA THR A 218 31.16 -16.96 68.83
C THR A 218 30.37 -17.74 69.89
N THR A 219 29.51 -18.69 69.49
CA THR A 219 28.70 -19.51 70.42
C THR A 219 29.29 -20.91 70.69
N GLY A 220 30.56 -21.15 70.31
CA GLY A 220 31.19 -22.47 70.39
C GLY A 220 32.40 -22.61 71.34
N ILE A 221 32.70 -21.62 72.19
CA ILE A 221 33.91 -21.64 73.05
C ILE A 221 33.60 -21.50 74.55
N GLU A 222 32.36 -21.74 75.00
CA GLU A 222 32.07 -21.92 76.44
C GLU A 222 31.23 -23.17 76.70
N ALA A 223 31.84 -24.33 76.45
CA ALA A 223 31.48 -25.59 77.10
C ALA A 223 32.65 -26.55 76.87
N PHE A 224 33.59 -26.61 77.80
CA PHE A 224 34.41 -27.75 78.26
C PHE A 224 35.64 -27.22 79.03
#